data_AF-A0A835CNM3-F1
#
_entry.id   AF-A0A835CNM3-F1
#
_cell.length_a   1.000
_cell.length_b   1.000
_cell.length_c   1.000
_cell.angle_alpha   90.00
_cell.angle_beta   90.00
_cell.angle_gamma   90.00
#
_symmetry.space_group_name_H-M   'P 1'
#
loop_
_entity.id
_entity.type
_entity.pdbx_description
1 polymer ?
#
loop_
_entity_poly.entity_id
_entity_poly.type
_entity_poly.pdbx_seq_one_letter_code
_entity_poly.pdbx_strand_id
1 'polypeptide(L)'
;MIYGCNLPVDLVQSIHFINYSKSLRPGYEPPTVNKLSNDLLLDLHDHVEATAKCSNTDDKFSSKEKSALLKKHGGTEISLDEKSCRVFSLISTCNNNFKVISDILMKRLIKLDSETRELLLSDVFEETIKYYYDLMQPLLLILEKCEEPETLMADIVEEWLKLEEKNQYDFIKLQIENILSPIALISNLLHPIYRSQRFVENKNRMSEIMILLIDLIGQNGIEELSFYLNREKFFAKLDMTRICSYSSYWNTMMLSDSKSGIWSTAFNDICEKLLDISTEDLLKLDDYDRLLKDKIEKLKYSTFVLKFVVRKYNYNG
;
A
#
# COMPACT_ATOMS: atom_id res chain seq x y z
N MET A 1 -5.73 9.34 17.89
CA MET A 1 -7.08 8.96 17.41
C MET A 1 -7.03 8.86 15.89
N ILE A 2 -6.41 7.79 15.40
CA ILE A 2 -6.43 7.44 13.98
C ILE A 2 -7.40 6.27 13.90
N TYR A 3 -8.54 6.52 13.25
CA TYR A 3 -9.46 5.46 12.87
C TYR A 3 -8.71 4.39 12.07
N GLY A 4 -9.13 3.13 12.20
CA GLY A 4 -8.84 2.10 11.20
C GLY A 4 -9.52 2.51 9.90
N CYS A 5 -8.95 3.48 9.21
CA CYS A 5 -9.50 4.00 8.00
C CYS A 5 -8.66 3.48 6.85
N ASN A 6 -9.37 2.89 5.90
CA ASN A 6 -9.03 2.97 4.50
C ASN A 6 -9.09 4.44 4.06
N LEU A 7 -8.19 5.25 4.61
CA LEU A 7 -8.04 6.63 4.18
C LEU A 7 -7.50 6.57 2.77
N PRO A 8 -8.13 7.27 1.82
CA PRO A 8 -7.52 7.53 0.54
C PRO A 8 -6.09 8.01 0.75
N VAL A 9 -5.18 7.54 -0.08
CA VAL A 9 -3.75 7.84 0.02
C VAL A 9 -3.50 9.36 0.06
N ASP A 10 -4.30 10.11 -0.70
CA ASP A 10 -4.32 11.58 -0.71
C ASP A 10 -4.58 12.20 0.67
N LEU A 11 -5.41 11.55 1.49
CA LEU A 11 -5.73 12.03 2.83
C LEU A 11 -4.58 11.76 3.81
N VAL A 12 -3.95 10.58 3.72
CA VAL A 12 -2.78 10.22 4.56
C VAL A 12 -1.59 11.16 4.29
N GLN A 13 -1.52 11.70 3.07
CA GLN A 13 -0.51 12.68 2.66
C GLN A 13 -0.89 14.14 2.93
N SER A 14 -2.12 14.41 3.33
CA SER A 14 -2.55 15.78 3.61
C SER A 14 -1.75 16.36 4.79
N ILE A 15 -1.34 17.63 4.69
CA ILE A 15 -0.56 18.31 5.74
C ILE A 15 -1.24 18.26 7.11
N HIS A 16 -2.57 18.16 7.14
CA HIS A 16 -3.37 18.08 8.35
C HIS A 16 -3.29 16.71 9.01
N PHE A 17 -3.38 15.63 8.23
CA PHE A 17 -3.16 14.27 8.75
C PHE A 17 -1.72 14.09 9.27
N ILE A 18 -0.75 14.71 8.60
CA ILE A 18 0.66 14.73 9.02
C ILE A 18 0.81 15.46 10.35
N ASN A 19 0.31 16.69 10.45
CA ASN A 19 0.41 17.50 11.66
C ASN A 19 -0.31 16.83 12.83
N TYR A 20 -1.45 16.20 12.57
CA TYR A 20 -2.16 15.40 13.55
C TYR A 20 -1.32 14.22 14.04
N SER A 21 -0.81 13.41 13.12
CA SER A 21 -0.02 12.23 13.46
C SER A 21 1.30 12.61 14.14
N LYS A 22 1.91 13.74 13.77
CA LYS A 22 3.08 14.33 14.47
C LYS A 22 2.75 14.83 15.87
N SER A 23 1.54 15.34 16.10
CA SER A 23 1.12 15.73 17.45
C SER A 23 0.99 14.52 18.39
N LEU A 24 0.64 13.34 17.86
CA LEU A 24 0.58 12.09 18.61
C LEU A 24 1.94 11.43 18.75
N ARG A 25 2.73 11.44 17.67
CA ARG A 25 4.07 10.88 17.59
C ARG A 25 4.94 11.88 16.84
N PRO A 26 5.75 12.71 17.51
CA PRO A 26 6.54 13.77 16.88
C PRO A 26 7.43 13.32 15.71
N GLY A 27 7.88 12.05 15.72
CA GLY A 27 8.65 11.44 14.63
C GLY A 27 7.82 10.78 13.52
N TYR A 28 6.51 10.98 13.46
CA TYR A 28 5.69 10.42 12.39
C TYR A 28 5.97 11.15 11.06
N GLU A 29 6.37 10.37 10.06
CA GLU A 29 6.34 10.79 8.66
C GLU A 29 5.37 9.86 7.93
N PRO A 30 4.35 10.38 7.23
CA PRO A 30 3.53 9.50 6.41
C PRO A 30 4.41 8.90 5.32
N PRO A 31 4.21 7.62 4.98
CA PRO A 31 4.75 7.10 3.74
C PRO A 31 4.05 7.85 2.59
N THR A 32 4.79 8.63 1.79
CA THR A 32 4.23 9.25 0.58
C THR A 32 4.06 8.17 -0.50
N VAL A 33 3.21 8.38 -1.50
CA VAL A 33 3.13 7.49 -2.69
C VAL A 33 4.52 7.35 -3.26
N ASN A 34 5.22 8.48 -3.40
CA ASN A 34 6.61 8.50 -3.82
C ASN A 34 7.58 7.76 -2.86
N LYS A 35 7.32 7.66 -1.56
CA LYS A 35 8.16 6.88 -0.62
C LYS A 35 7.86 5.38 -0.71
N LEU A 36 6.59 5.02 -0.91
CA LEU A 36 6.12 3.63 -1.08
C LEU A 36 6.47 3.06 -2.45
N SER A 37 6.38 3.90 -3.49
CA SER A 37 6.74 3.57 -4.86
C SER A 37 8.20 3.87 -5.13
N ASN A 38 8.64 5.11 -4.97
CA ASN A 38 9.91 5.55 -5.52
C ASN A 38 11.08 5.17 -4.64
N ASP A 39 11.08 5.24 -3.31
CA ASP A 39 12.31 4.89 -2.55
C ASP A 39 12.73 3.44 -2.81
N LEU A 40 11.77 2.51 -2.84
CA LEU A 40 12.06 1.12 -3.20
C LEU A 40 12.44 0.96 -4.68
N LEU A 41 11.69 1.59 -5.58
CA LEU A 41 12.00 1.54 -7.02
C LEU A 41 13.29 2.29 -7.35
N LEU A 42 13.72 3.25 -6.54
CA LEU A 42 14.94 4.04 -6.64
C LEU A 42 16.11 3.24 -6.07
N ASP A 43 15.96 2.59 -4.92
CA ASP A 43 16.97 1.65 -4.41
C ASP A 43 17.19 0.50 -5.41
N LEU A 44 16.10 -0.03 -5.96
CA LEU A 44 16.13 -1.03 -7.01
C LEU A 44 16.70 -0.47 -8.31
N HIS A 45 16.29 0.75 -8.71
CA HIS A 45 16.86 1.46 -9.85
C HIS A 45 18.36 1.59 -9.66
N ASP A 46 18.84 2.08 -8.53
CA ASP A 46 20.25 2.33 -8.26
C ASP A 46 21.02 1.00 -8.22
N HIS A 47 20.43 -0.08 -7.74
CA HIS A 47 21.04 -1.39 -7.77
C HIS A 47 21.11 -1.97 -9.20
N VAL A 48 20.00 -1.89 -9.95
CA VAL A 48 19.92 -2.33 -11.34
C VAL A 48 20.81 -1.45 -12.22
N GLU A 49 20.84 -0.15 -11.99
CA GLU A 49 21.63 0.84 -12.69
C GLU A 49 23.10 0.70 -12.30
N ALA A 50 23.47 0.35 -11.07
CA ALA A 50 24.84 -0.04 -10.73
C ALA A 50 25.24 -1.30 -11.51
N THR A 51 24.35 -2.29 -11.59
CA THR A 51 24.55 -3.52 -12.36
C THR A 51 24.61 -3.24 -13.88
N ALA A 52 23.81 -2.29 -14.37
CA ALA A 52 23.71 -1.92 -15.78
C ALA A 52 24.78 -0.91 -16.22
N LYS A 53 25.25 -0.02 -15.33
CA LYS A 53 26.39 0.88 -15.54
C LYS A 53 27.70 0.10 -15.66
N CYS A 54 27.81 -1.06 -14.99
CA CYS A 54 28.87 -2.03 -15.31
C CYS A 54 28.79 -2.55 -16.76
N SER A 55 27.65 -2.41 -17.45
CA SER A 55 27.42 -2.95 -18.79
C SER A 55 27.24 -1.91 -19.93
N ASN A 56 27.08 -0.60 -19.64
CA ASN A 56 26.91 0.47 -20.64
C ASN A 56 25.93 0.11 -21.79
N THR A 57 24.82 -0.58 -21.48
CA THR A 57 23.94 -1.19 -22.50
C THR A 57 23.03 -0.20 -23.22
N ASP A 58 22.56 0.85 -22.55
CA ASP A 58 21.50 1.72 -23.07
C ASP A 58 21.95 2.58 -24.25
N ASP A 59 23.13 3.19 -24.17
CA ASP A 59 23.73 3.91 -25.32
C ASP A 59 24.23 2.95 -26.41
N LYS A 60 24.57 1.72 -26.02
CA LYS A 60 25.11 0.73 -26.95
C LYS A 60 24.03 -0.04 -27.71
N PHE A 61 22.74 0.07 -27.45
CA PHE A 61 21.68 -0.58 -28.26
C PHE A 61 20.59 0.36 -28.81
N SER A 62 20.58 1.64 -28.43
CA SER A 62 19.56 2.61 -28.86
C SER A 62 19.66 3.07 -30.33
N SER A 63 20.69 2.69 -31.08
CA SER A 63 20.78 3.07 -32.48
C SER A 63 19.76 2.31 -33.35
N LYS A 64 19.14 3.02 -34.30
CA LYS A 64 18.14 2.46 -35.24
C LYS A 64 18.66 1.18 -35.94
N GLU A 65 19.95 1.10 -36.21
CA GLU A 65 20.62 -0.06 -36.79
C GLU A 65 20.63 -1.28 -35.86
N LYS A 66 20.84 -1.07 -34.56
CA LYS A 66 20.88 -2.15 -33.56
C LYS A 66 19.48 -2.65 -33.22
N SER A 67 18.49 -1.76 -33.15
CA SER A 67 17.07 -2.16 -33.08
C SER A 67 16.67 -3.00 -34.30
N ALA A 68 17.07 -2.58 -35.51
CA ALA A 68 16.83 -3.37 -36.73
C ALA A 68 17.55 -4.73 -36.70
N LEU A 69 18.77 -4.78 -36.17
CA LEU A 69 19.52 -6.03 -36.01
C LEU A 69 18.86 -6.98 -35.01
N LEU A 70 18.36 -6.46 -33.89
CA LEU A 70 17.64 -7.22 -32.87
C LEU A 70 16.36 -7.84 -33.46
N LYS A 71 15.54 -7.02 -34.14
CA LYS A 71 14.34 -7.48 -34.87
C LYS A 71 14.67 -8.53 -35.93
N LYS A 72 15.76 -8.35 -36.69
CA LYS A 72 16.21 -9.31 -37.72
C LYS A 72 16.51 -10.70 -37.14
N HIS A 73 16.88 -10.78 -35.86
CA HIS A 73 17.17 -12.03 -35.16
C HIS A 73 16.01 -12.53 -34.28
N GLY A 74 14.80 -11.97 -34.45
CA GLY A 74 13.60 -12.41 -33.74
C GLY A 74 13.37 -11.76 -32.38
N GLY A 75 14.15 -10.72 -32.03
CA GLY A 75 13.92 -9.92 -30.84
C GLY A 75 12.84 -8.84 -31.02
N THR A 76 12.44 -8.21 -29.92
CA THR A 76 11.51 -7.08 -29.87
C THR A 76 12.24 -5.75 -29.85
N GLU A 77 11.55 -4.67 -30.24
CA GLU A 77 12.11 -3.32 -30.12
C GLU A 77 12.32 -2.94 -28.66
N ILE A 78 13.45 -2.31 -28.37
CA ILE A 78 13.68 -1.66 -27.08
C ILE A 78 12.93 -0.33 -27.09
N SER A 79 11.71 -0.32 -26.55
CA SER A 79 10.96 0.91 -26.31
C SER A 79 10.99 1.22 -24.82
N LEU A 80 11.58 2.35 -24.45
CA LEU A 80 11.49 2.88 -23.09
C LEU A 80 10.20 3.69 -22.98
N ASP A 81 9.25 3.23 -22.16
CA ASP A 81 8.08 4.04 -21.83
C ASP A 81 8.52 5.25 -20.99
N GLU A 82 8.01 6.43 -21.32
CA GLU A 82 8.34 7.68 -20.65
C GLU A 82 7.59 7.83 -19.32
N LYS A 83 6.49 7.11 -19.10
CA LYS A 83 5.50 7.55 -18.10
C LYS A 83 5.66 7.02 -16.68
N SER A 84 6.11 5.79 -16.41
CA SER A 84 6.13 5.36 -14.99
C SER A 84 7.17 4.31 -14.58
N CYS A 85 7.88 3.64 -15.50
CA CYS A 85 8.83 2.60 -15.09
C CYS A 85 9.88 2.29 -16.16
N ARG A 86 10.75 3.27 -16.44
CA ARG A 86 11.89 3.10 -17.39
C ARG A 86 12.72 1.86 -17.08
N VAL A 87 13.02 1.65 -15.79
CA VAL A 87 13.80 0.50 -15.29
C VAL A 87 13.12 -0.82 -15.61
N PHE A 88 11.82 -0.93 -15.35
CA PHE A 88 11.09 -2.14 -15.70
C PHE A 88 11.08 -2.38 -17.20
N SER A 89 10.81 -1.33 -17.99
CA SER A 89 10.79 -1.44 -19.45
C SER A 89 12.14 -1.96 -19.96
N LEU A 90 13.23 -1.47 -19.38
CA LEU A 90 14.58 -1.94 -19.67
C LEU A 90 14.77 -3.41 -19.26
N ILE A 91 14.51 -3.76 -17.99
CA ILE A 91 14.66 -5.13 -17.47
C ILE A 91 13.81 -6.13 -18.27
N SER A 92 12.55 -5.79 -18.51
CA SER A 92 11.60 -6.58 -19.30
C SER A 92 12.11 -6.80 -20.71
N THR A 93 12.60 -5.74 -21.35
CA THR A 93 13.18 -5.85 -22.69
C THR A 93 14.44 -6.70 -22.70
N CYS A 94 15.35 -6.50 -21.74
CA CYS A 94 16.57 -7.29 -21.59
C CYS A 94 16.23 -8.78 -21.38
N ASN A 95 15.28 -9.08 -20.48
CA ASN A 95 14.83 -10.44 -20.20
C ASN A 95 14.21 -11.11 -21.44
N ASN A 96 13.31 -10.40 -22.14
CA ASN A 96 12.65 -10.92 -23.34
C ASN A 96 13.60 -11.12 -24.53
N ASN A 97 14.66 -10.31 -24.61
CA ASN A 97 15.63 -10.36 -25.70
C ASN A 97 16.92 -11.08 -25.34
N PHE A 98 17.08 -11.60 -24.12
CA PHE A 98 18.36 -12.09 -23.62
C PHE A 98 19.01 -13.11 -24.56
N LYS A 99 18.27 -14.15 -24.95
CA LYS A 99 18.74 -15.19 -25.89
C LYS A 99 19.17 -14.61 -27.24
N VAL A 100 18.42 -13.65 -27.76
CA VAL A 100 18.71 -13.00 -29.05
C VAL A 100 19.96 -12.13 -28.94
N ILE A 101 20.10 -11.38 -27.83
CA ILE A 101 21.29 -10.57 -27.54
C ILE A 101 22.51 -11.48 -27.43
N SER A 102 22.44 -12.56 -26.66
CA SER A 102 23.52 -13.54 -26.51
C SER A 102 23.95 -14.12 -27.86
N ASP A 103 23.00 -14.49 -28.72
CA ASP A 103 23.28 -14.97 -30.09
C ASP A 103 24.00 -13.91 -30.95
N ILE A 104 23.55 -12.65 -30.90
CA ILE A 104 24.16 -11.53 -31.63
C ILE A 104 25.60 -11.30 -31.15
N LEU A 105 25.84 -11.38 -29.84
CA LEU A 105 27.15 -11.20 -29.22
C LEU A 105 28.11 -12.35 -29.53
N MET A 106 27.63 -13.60 -29.49
CA MET A 106 28.41 -14.78 -29.85
C MET A 106 28.83 -14.78 -31.32
N LYS A 107 27.95 -14.31 -32.21
CA LYS A 107 28.23 -14.11 -33.64
C LYS A 107 29.09 -12.87 -33.93
N ARG A 108 29.43 -12.07 -32.90
CA ARG A 108 30.23 -10.84 -32.99
C ARG A 108 29.66 -9.82 -34.00
N LEU A 109 28.33 -9.74 -34.11
CA LEU A 109 27.67 -8.80 -35.01
C LEU A 109 27.71 -7.35 -34.49
N ILE A 110 28.03 -7.18 -33.20
CA ILE A 110 28.24 -5.88 -32.55
C ILE A 110 29.63 -5.88 -31.92
N LYS A 111 30.37 -4.79 -32.08
CA LYS A 111 31.67 -4.58 -31.45
C LYS A 111 31.47 -4.07 -30.02
N LEU A 112 31.81 -4.91 -29.05
CA LEU A 112 31.91 -4.56 -27.63
C LEU A 112 33.34 -4.81 -27.13
N ASP A 113 33.73 -4.13 -26.06
CA ASP A 113 34.90 -4.50 -25.26
C ASP A 113 34.71 -5.89 -24.63
N SER A 114 35.83 -6.56 -24.30
CA SER A 114 35.81 -7.94 -23.82
C SER A 114 35.07 -8.08 -22.50
N GLU A 115 35.25 -7.12 -21.58
CA GLU A 115 34.64 -7.12 -20.25
C GLU A 115 33.11 -7.02 -20.33
N THR A 116 32.58 -6.04 -21.06
CA THR A 116 31.12 -5.90 -21.26
C THR A 116 30.53 -7.15 -21.91
N ARG A 117 31.21 -7.73 -22.90
CA ARG A 117 30.72 -8.93 -23.58
C ARG A 117 30.70 -10.15 -22.66
N GLU A 118 31.75 -10.34 -21.86
CA GLU A 118 31.82 -11.45 -20.89
C GLU A 118 30.72 -11.32 -19.83
N LEU A 119 30.45 -10.12 -19.34
CA LEU A 119 29.35 -9.85 -18.42
C LEU A 119 27.99 -10.19 -19.04
N LEU A 120 27.68 -9.67 -20.23
CA LEU A 120 26.39 -9.88 -20.90
C LEU A 120 26.14 -11.34 -21.31
N LEU A 121 27.20 -12.14 -21.46
CA LEU A 121 27.11 -13.58 -21.75
C LEU A 121 27.19 -14.45 -20.49
N SER A 122 27.31 -13.85 -19.31
CA SER A 122 27.41 -14.60 -18.07
C SER A 122 26.03 -15.09 -17.60
N ASP A 123 25.97 -16.32 -17.11
CA ASP A 123 24.77 -16.88 -16.48
C ASP A 123 24.33 -16.03 -15.28
N VAL A 124 25.29 -15.45 -14.55
CA VAL A 124 25.03 -14.55 -13.42
C VAL A 124 24.22 -13.33 -13.84
N PHE A 125 24.54 -12.73 -14.99
CA PHE A 125 23.78 -11.59 -15.51
C PHE A 125 22.36 -12.00 -15.94
N GLU A 126 22.21 -13.16 -16.61
CA GLU A 126 20.88 -13.69 -16.97
C GLU A 126 20.01 -13.91 -15.73
N GLU A 127 20.55 -14.60 -14.72
CA GLU A 127 19.86 -14.87 -13.46
C GLU A 127 19.50 -13.58 -12.73
N THR A 128 20.39 -12.58 -12.76
CA THR A 128 20.16 -11.27 -12.13
C THR A 128 19.02 -10.51 -12.82
N ILE A 129 19.03 -10.44 -14.15
CA ILE A 129 17.95 -9.77 -14.91
C ILE A 129 16.62 -10.47 -14.68
N LYS A 130 16.61 -11.80 -14.68
CA LYS A 130 15.41 -12.59 -14.40
C LYS A 130 14.89 -12.36 -12.99
N TYR A 131 15.79 -12.35 -12.00
CA TYR A 131 15.44 -12.07 -10.61
C TYR A 131 14.74 -10.72 -10.45
N TYR A 132 15.30 -9.65 -11.04
CA TYR A 132 14.67 -8.33 -10.98
C TYR A 132 13.38 -8.26 -11.79
N TYR A 133 13.30 -8.94 -12.92
CA TYR A 133 12.07 -9.03 -13.69
C TYR A 133 10.95 -9.66 -12.85
N ASP A 134 11.21 -10.80 -12.23
CA ASP A 134 10.25 -11.54 -11.41
C ASP A 134 9.80 -10.73 -10.18
N LEU A 135 10.69 -9.92 -9.60
CA LEU A 135 10.35 -9.01 -8.52
C LEU A 135 9.55 -7.79 -8.97
N MET A 136 9.88 -7.21 -10.12
CA MET A 136 9.22 -5.99 -10.57
C MET A 136 7.75 -6.20 -10.92
N GLN A 137 7.39 -7.39 -11.39
CA GLN A 137 6.00 -7.74 -11.72
C GLN A 137 5.02 -7.49 -10.55
N PRO A 138 5.21 -8.08 -9.35
CA PRO A 138 4.33 -7.80 -8.22
C PRO A 138 4.44 -6.35 -7.73
N LEU A 139 5.60 -5.69 -7.85
CA LEU A 139 5.72 -4.27 -7.48
C LEU A 139 4.87 -3.38 -8.38
N LEU A 140 4.86 -3.62 -9.70
CA LEU A 140 3.99 -2.88 -10.62
C LEU A 140 2.52 -3.09 -10.31
N LEU A 141 2.11 -4.32 -10.02
CA LEU A 141 0.73 -4.61 -9.62
C LEU A 141 0.33 -3.80 -8.37
N ILE A 142 1.24 -3.70 -7.39
CA ILE A 142 1.03 -2.88 -6.20
C ILE A 142 0.86 -1.40 -6.59
N LEU A 143 1.69 -0.89 -7.49
CA LEU A 143 1.61 0.51 -7.95
C LEU A 143 0.31 0.79 -8.69
N GLU A 144 -0.07 -0.06 -9.63
CA GLU A 144 -1.32 0.04 -10.37
C GLU A 144 -2.51 0.08 -9.42
N LYS A 145 -2.52 -0.80 -8.41
CA LYS A 145 -3.55 -0.74 -7.35
C LYS A 145 -3.53 0.56 -6.57
N CYS A 146 -2.36 1.10 -6.22
CA CYS A 146 -2.28 2.38 -5.51
C CYS A 146 -2.89 3.54 -6.31
N GLU A 147 -2.93 3.45 -7.64
CA GLU A 147 -3.50 4.46 -8.52
C GLU A 147 -5.02 4.29 -8.73
N GLU A 148 -5.58 3.14 -8.41
CA GLU A 148 -7.02 2.88 -8.53
C GLU A 148 -7.81 3.61 -7.41
N PRO A 149 -8.84 4.40 -7.75
CA PRO A 149 -9.55 5.25 -6.78
C PRO A 149 -10.37 4.46 -5.75
N GLU A 150 -10.70 3.21 -6.05
CA GLU A 150 -11.46 2.32 -5.17
C GLU A 150 -10.56 1.47 -4.27
N THR A 151 -9.24 1.49 -4.49
CA THR A 151 -8.29 0.70 -3.72
C THR A 151 -8.21 1.19 -2.29
N LEU A 152 -8.36 0.24 -1.38
CA LEU A 152 -8.27 0.46 0.05
C LEU A 152 -6.83 0.22 0.52
N MET A 153 -6.44 0.83 1.65
CA MET A 153 -5.16 0.53 2.29
C MET A 153 -5.02 -0.98 2.56
N ALA A 154 -6.11 -1.62 2.98
CA ALA A 154 -6.14 -3.06 3.21
C ALA A 154 -5.78 -3.89 1.97
N ASP A 155 -6.16 -3.44 0.77
CA ASP A 155 -5.86 -4.10 -0.51
C ASP A 155 -4.38 -3.97 -0.87
N ILE A 156 -3.81 -2.78 -0.64
CA ILE A 156 -2.37 -2.54 -0.84
C ILE A 156 -1.56 -3.42 0.12
N VAL A 157 -1.96 -3.45 1.40
CA VAL A 157 -1.32 -4.28 2.43
C VAL A 157 -1.42 -5.76 2.08
N GLU A 158 -2.56 -6.21 1.54
CA GLU A 158 -2.75 -7.58 1.09
C GLU A 158 -1.76 -7.97 -0.03
N GLU A 159 -1.49 -7.08 -0.99
CA GLU A 159 -0.49 -7.34 -2.03
C GLU A 159 0.94 -7.37 -1.47
N TRP A 160 1.28 -6.50 -0.52
CA TRP A 160 2.59 -6.54 0.15
C TRP A 160 2.78 -7.83 0.96
N LEU A 161 1.73 -8.31 1.64
CA LEU A 161 1.76 -9.61 2.34
C LEU A 161 1.97 -10.78 1.37
N LYS A 162 1.32 -10.77 0.19
CA LYS A 162 1.58 -11.77 -0.87
C LYS A 162 3.03 -11.73 -1.36
N LEU A 163 3.63 -10.54 -1.46
CA LEU A 163 5.02 -10.38 -1.84
C LEU A 163 5.96 -10.90 -0.75
N GLU A 164 5.68 -10.60 0.53
CA GLU A 164 6.42 -11.09 1.70
C GLU A 164 6.44 -12.63 1.76
N GLU A 165 5.30 -13.29 1.54
CA GLU A 165 5.16 -14.75 1.57
C GLU A 165 6.06 -15.49 0.58
N LYS A 166 6.38 -14.87 -0.56
CA LYS A 166 7.30 -15.49 -1.54
C LYS A 166 8.69 -15.70 -0.94
N ASN A 167 9.10 -14.90 0.05
CA ASN A 167 10.36 -14.98 0.79
C ASN A 167 11.60 -15.18 -0.10
N GLN A 168 11.58 -14.61 -1.30
CA GLN A 168 12.65 -14.70 -2.31
C GLN A 168 13.48 -13.41 -2.40
N TYR A 169 13.08 -12.36 -1.70
CA TYR A 169 13.59 -11.00 -1.91
C TYR A 169 14.18 -10.41 -0.63
N ASP A 170 15.30 -10.96 -0.18
CA ASP A 170 15.97 -10.53 1.06
C ASP A 170 16.33 -9.04 1.06
N PHE A 171 16.72 -8.48 -0.09
CA PHE A 171 17.18 -7.10 -0.17
C PHE A 171 16.08 -6.05 0.02
N ILE A 172 14.80 -6.42 -0.16
CA ILE A 172 13.65 -5.52 0.07
C ILE A 172 12.92 -5.82 1.37
N LYS A 173 13.37 -6.82 2.12
CA LYS A 173 12.66 -7.32 3.31
C LYS A 173 12.45 -6.23 4.34
N LEU A 174 13.46 -5.41 4.59
CA LEU A 174 13.38 -4.30 5.52
C LEU A 174 12.35 -3.25 5.05
N GLN A 175 12.30 -2.97 3.76
CA GLN A 175 11.32 -2.06 3.17
C GLN A 175 9.90 -2.63 3.30
N ILE A 176 9.70 -3.92 3.01
CA ILE A 176 8.42 -4.61 3.24
C ILE A 176 7.99 -4.47 4.70
N GLU A 177 8.88 -4.74 5.66
CA GLU A 177 8.58 -4.61 7.10
C GLU A 177 8.17 -3.18 7.48
N ASN A 178 8.83 -2.16 6.91
CA ASN A 178 8.49 -0.77 7.15
C ASN A 178 7.11 -0.39 6.57
N ILE A 179 6.77 -0.91 5.39
CA ILE A 179 5.48 -0.69 4.74
C ILE A 179 4.36 -1.40 5.52
N LEU A 180 4.60 -2.64 5.93
CA LEU A 180 3.74 -3.46 6.77
C LEU A 180 3.81 -3.04 8.24
N SER A 181 3.71 -1.74 8.49
CA SER A 181 3.60 -1.18 9.83
C SER A 181 2.35 -1.69 10.57
N PRO A 182 2.32 -1.64 11.91
CA PRO A 182 1.16 -2.07 12.68
C PRO A 182 -0.16 -1.40 12.25
N ILE A 183 -0.12 -0.11 11.90
CA ILE A 183 -1.31 0.63 11.43
C ILE A 183 -1.80 0.09 10.09
N ALA A 184 -0.88 -0.17 9.15
CA ALA A 184 -1.21 -0.76 7.86
C ALA A 184 -1.86 -2.14 8.05
N LEU A 185 -1.30 -2.97 8.92
CA LEU A 185 -1.82 -4.30 9.21
C LEU A 185 -3.16 -4.29 9.95
N ILE A 186 -3.46 -3.27 10.77
CA ILE A 186 -4.81 -3.06 11.33
C ILE A 186 -5.84 -2.89 10.21
N SER A 187 -5.52 -2.17 9.12
CA SER A 187 -6.45 -2.01 8.00
C SER A 187 -6.82 -3.35 7.35
N ASN A 188 -5.84 -4.25 7.18
CA ASN A 188 -6.07 -5.60 6.67
C ASN A 188 -6.84 -6.47 7.68
N LEU A 189 -6.52 -6.40 8.99
CA LEU A 189 -7.26 -7.08 10.05
C LEU A 189 -8.75 -6.70 10.07
N LEU A 190 -9.06 -5.41 9.92
CA LEU A 190 -10.42 -4.87 9.91
C LEU A 190 -11.09 -5.00 8.53
N HIS A 191 -10.42 -5.57 7.53
CA HIS A 191 -11.06 -5.84 6.25
C HIS A 191 -11.92 -7.10 6.35
N PRO A 192 -13.21 -7.08 5.96
CA PRO A 192 -14.13 -8.20 6.16
C PRO A 192 -13.72 -9.47 5.40
N ILE A 193 -12.95 -9.33 4.32
CA ILE A 193 -12.43 -10.45 3.53
C ILE A 193 -11.07 -10.93 4.06
N TYR A 194 -10.13 -10.01 4.30
CA TYR A 194 -8.73 -10.39 4.57
C TYR A 194 -8.53 -10.85 6.01
N ARG A 195 -9.02 -10.09 6.99
CA ARG A 195 -9.03 -10.45 8.43
C ARG A 195 -7.73 -11.10 8.90
N SER A 196 -6.59 -10.47 8.58
CA SER A 196 -5.24 -10.92 8.94
C SER A 196 -4.85 -12.34 8.51
N GLN A 197 -5.57 -12.99 7.60
CA GLN A 197 -5.35 -14.40 7.24
C GLN A 197 -3.89 -14.71 6.87
N ARG A 198 -3.18 -13.78 6.23
CA ARG A 198 -1.79 -13.95 5.80
C ARG A 198 -0.73 -13.77 6.89
N PHE A 199 -1.10 -13.16 8.02
CA PHE A 199 -0.15 -12.89 9.10
C PHE A 199 -0.63 -13.30 10.49
N VAL A 200 -1.77 -13.99 10.58
CA VAL A 200 -2.34 -14.46 11.86
C VAL A 200 -1.39 -15.38 12.64
N GLU A 201 -0.54 -16.14 11.93
CA GLU A 201 0.46 -17.03 12.54
C GLU A 201 1.66 -16.28 13.12
N ASN A 202 1.90 -15.02 12.70
CA ASN A 202 2.97 -14.19 13.23
C ASN A 202 2.53 -13.56 14.57
N LYS A 203 2.76 -14.30 15.66
CA LYS A 203 2.35 -13.91 17.02
C LYS A 203 2.89 -12.55 17.46
N ASN A 204 4.13 -12.21 17.09
CA ASN A 204 4.75 -10.93 17.46
C ASN A 204 4.00 -9.77 16.81
N ARG A 205 3.80 -9.86 15.49
CA ARG A 205 3.05 -8.89 14.69
C ARG A 205 1.62 -8.76 15.18
N MET A 206 0.94 -9.89 15.43
CA MET A 206 -0.42 -9.89 15.93
C MET A 206 -0.53 -9.26 17.33
N SER A 207 0.42 -9.54 18.23
CA SER A 207 0.46 -8.91 19.56
C SER A 207 0.62 -7.39 19.48
N GLU A 208 1.55 -6.91 18.66
CA GLU A 208 1.80 -5.47 18.47
C GLU A 208 0.55 -4.75 17.92
N ILE A 209 -0.07 -5.35 16.91
CA ILE A 209 -1.32 -4.85 16.31
C ILE A 209 -2.45 -4.82 17.33
N MET A 210 -2.65 -5.89 18.10
CA MET A 210 -3.74 -5.95 19.07
C MET A 210 -3.56 -4.95 20.21
N ILE A 211 -2.34 -4.76 20.71
CA ILE A 211 -2.04 -3.72 21.72
C ILE A 211 -2.45 -2.35 21.18
N LEU A 212 -1.95 -2.01 19.99
CA LEU A 212 -2.25 -0.73 19.35
C LEU A 212 -3.75 -0.55 19.11
N LEU A 213 -4.43 -1.60 18.63
CA LEU A 213 -5.87 -1.55 18.34
C LEU A 213 -6.71 -1.40 19.61
N ILE A 214 -6.38 -2.11 20.69
CA ILE A 214 -7.06 -2.00 21.99
C ILE A 214 -6.88 -0.59 22.56
N ASP A 215 -5.66 -0.04 22.48
CA ASP A 215 -5.38 1.33 22.92
C ASP A 215 -6.20 2.37 22.12
N LEU A 216 -6.44 2.10 20.83
CA LEU A 216 -7.20 2.99 19.96
C LEU A 216 -8.71 2.95 20.22
N ILE A 217 -9.29 1.77 20.44
CA ILE A 217 -10.75 1.60 20.64
C ILE A 217 -11.19 1.83 22.10
N GLY A 218 -10.24 1.71 23.04
CA GLY A 218 -10.51 1.80 24.47
C GLY A 218 -11.30 0.61 25.02
N GLN A 219 -11.55 0.62 26.33
CA GLN A 219 -12.19 -0.51 27.02
C GLN A 219 -13.56 -0.88 26.45
N ASN A 220 -14.30 0.12 25.98
CA ASN A 220 -15.66 -0.08 25.50
C ASN A 220 -15.72 -0.80 24.14
N GLY A 221 -14.64 -0.80 23.34
CA GLY A 221 -14.62 -1.44 22.02
C GLY A 221 -14.09 -2.88 22.02
N ILE A 222 -13.58 -3.37 23.16
CA ILE A 222 -12.91 -4.68 23.25
C ILE A 222 -13.91 -5.82 23.00
N GLU A 223 -15.14 -5.70 23.49
CA GLU A 223 -16.15 -6.74 23.36
C GLU A 223 -16.57 -6.91 21.89
N GLU A 224 -16.81 -5.81 21.17
CA GLU A 224 -17.17 -5.87 19.75
C GLU A 224 -16.01 -6.27 18.86
N LEU A 225 -14.78 -5.84 19.19
CA LEU A 225 -13.60 -6.34 18.50
C LEU A 225 -13.51 -7.88 18.64
N SER A 226 -13.77 -8.41 19.83
CA SER A 226 -13.85 -9.86 20.05
C SER A 226 -14.93 -10.50 19.17
N PHE A 227 -16.13 -9.91 19.09
CA PHE A 227 -17.19 -10.44 18.22
C PHE A 227 -16.83 -10.40 16.75
N TYR A 228 -16.15 -9.35 16.30
CA TYR A 228 -15.69 -9.23 14.92
C TYR A 228 -14.67 -10.31 14.59
N LEU A 229 -13.63 -10.46 15.43
CA LEU A 229 -12.55 -11.43 15.22
C LEU A 229 -13.06 -12.87 15.26
N ASN A 230 -14.00 -13.16 16.18
CA ASN A 230 -14.58 -14.50 16.34
C ASN A 230 -15.78 -14.78 15.42
N ARG A 231 -16.19 -13.82 14.58
CA ARG A 231 -17.36 -13.93 13.69
C ARG A 231 -18.65 -14.25 14.44
N GLU A 232 -18.83 -13.63 15.60
CA GLU A 232 -19.95 -13.89 16.49
C GLU A 232 -21.06 -12.82 16.36
N LYS A 233 -22.20 -13.10 16.98
CA LYS A 233 -23.35 -12.20 17.11
C LYS A 233 -23.76 -11.59 15.76
N PHE A 234 -23.63 -10.27 15.62
CA PHE A 234 -24.04 -9.53 14.44
C PHE A 234 -23.12 -9.78 13.23
N PHE A 235 -21.82 -9.94 13.47
CA PHE A 235 -20.85 -10.22 12.41
C PHE A 235 -21.08 -11.60 11.78
N ALA A 236 -21.55 -12.59 12.54
CA ALA A 236 -22.00 -13.87 11.99
C ALA A 236 -23.09 -13.71 10.93
N LYS A 237 -24.04 -12.78 11.17
CA LYS A 237 -25.14 -12.51 10.24
C LYS A 237 -24.65 -11.77 9.00
N LEU A 238 -23.74 -10.81 9.15
CA LEU A 238 -23.12 -10.12 8.02
C LEU A 238 -22.31 -11.08 7.13
N ASP A 239 -21.59 -12.03 7.73
CA ASP A 239 -20.85 -13.03 6.96
C ASP A 239 -21.80 -13.91 6.13
N MET A 240 -23.02 -14.19 6.63
CA MET A 240 -24.03 -14.96 5.90
C MET A 240 -24.65 -14.20 4.72
N THR A 241 -24.70 -12.86 4.76
CA THR A 241 -25.27 -12.06 3.66
C THR A 241 -24.34 -11.94 2.45
N ARG A 242 -23.10 -12.46 2.55
CA ARG A 242 -22.06 -12.40 1.50
C ARG A 242 -21.77 -10.97 1.03
N ILE A 243 -21.87 -9.99 1.93
CA ILE A 243 -21.43 -8.63 1.63
C ILE A 243 -19.91 -8.63 1.55
N CYS A 244 -19.39 -8.46 0.34
CA CYS A 244 -17.96 -8.47 0.06
C CYS A 244 -17.33 -7.07 0.04
N SER A 245 -18.11 -6.02 -0.21
CA SER A 245 -17.59 -4.65 -0.21
C SER A 245 -17.37 -4.15 1.22
N TYR A 246 -16.19 -3.60 1.47
CA TYR A 246 -15.84 -2.98 2.75
C TYR A 246 -16.89 -1.94 3.19
N SER A 247 -17.27 -1.02 2.30
CA SER A 247 -18.21 0.06 2.66
C SER A 247 -19.59 -0.49 3.03
N SER A 248 -20.13 -1.43 2.27
CA SER A 248 -21.45 -2.01 2.56
C SER A 248 -21.42 -2.85 3.83
N TYR A 249 -20.31 -3.54 4.13
CA TYR A 249 -20.17 -4.33 5.35
C TYR A 249 -20.27 -3.43 6.60
N TRP A 250 -19.45 -2.37 6.64
CA TRP A 250 -19.43 -1.45 7.78
C TRP A 250 -20.66 -0.53 7.82
N ASN A 251 -21.20 -0.10 6.69
CA ASN A 251 -22.45 0.68 6.66
C ASN A 251 -23.64 -0.14 7.17
N THR A 252 -23.72 -1.43 6.82
CA THR A 252 -24.79 -2.32 7.32
C THR A 252 -24.68 -2.50 8.83
N MET A 253 -23.45 -2.59 9.36
CA MET A 253 -23.24 -2.59 10.81
C MET A 253 -23.78 -1.33 11.47
N MET A 254 -23.44 -0.15 10.94
CA MET A 254 -23.91 1.13 11.46
C MET A 254 -25.44 1.24 11.52
N LEU A 255 -26.15 0.68 10.53
CA LEU A 255 -27.61 0.75 10.45
C LEU A 255 -28.33 -0.24 11.38
N SER A 256 -27.67 -1.31 11.80
CA SER A 256 -28.32 -2.48 12.41
C SER A 256 -28.42 -2.46 13.93
N ASP A 257 -27.56 -1.72 14.61
CA ASP A 257 -27.40 -1.83 16.05
C ASP A 257 -27.28 -0.44 16.70
N SER A 258 -28.44 0.11 17.09
CA SER A 258 -28.57 1.38 17.80
C SER A 258 -27.96 1.38 19.21
N LYS A 259 -27.53 0.21 19.74
CA LYS A 259 -26.82 0.07 21.01
C LYS A 259 -25.32 -0.20 20.86
N SER A 260 -24.86 -0.70 19.71
CA SER A 260 -23.44 -0.65 19.28
C SER A 260 -22.97 0.77 18.93
N GLY A 261 -23.78 1.78 19.31
CA GLY A 261 -23.40 3.16 19.34
C GLY A 261 -22.10 3.43 20.11
N ILE A 262 -21.43 2.49 20.76
CA ILE A 262 -20.05 2.74 21.18
C ILE A 262 -19.14 2.92 19.96
N TRP A 263 -19.31 2.13 18.91
CA TRP A 263 -18.57 2.30 17.66
C TRP A 263 -19.12 3.47 16.87
N SER A 264 -20.44 3.64 16.77
CA SER A 264 -21.02 4.77 16.04
C SER A 264 -20.92 6.11 16.79
N THR A 265 -20.94 6.16 18.12
CA THR A 265 -20.86 7.39 18.95
C THR A 265 -19.42 7.70 19.31
N ALA A 266 -18.50 6.73 19.39
CA ALA A 266 -17.08 7.07 19.34
C ALA A 266 -16.71 7.57 17.93
N PHE A 267 -17.22 6.94 16.87
CA PHE A 267 -17.05 7.41 15.50
C PHE A 267 -17.70 8.77 15.25
N ASN A 268 -18.95 8.95 15.66
CA ASN A 268 -19.71 10.19 15.53
C ASN A 268 -19.19 11.26 16.47
N ASP A 269 -18.91 11.03 17.75
CA ASP A 269 -18.32 12.07 18.60
C ASP A 269 -16.98 12.56 18.06
N ILE A 270 -16.19 11.70 17.41
CA ILE A 270 -14.92 12.09 16.82
C ILE A 270 -15.15 12.76 15.45
N CYS A 271 -16.10 12.30 14.62
CA CYS A 271 -16.52 12.98 13.38
C CYS A 271 -17.19 14.32 13.66
N GLU A 272 -18.15 14.42 14.57
CA GLU A 272 -18.80 15.65 15.06
C GLU A 272 -17.78 16.62 15.67
N LYS A 273 -16.78 16.13 16.42
CA LYS A 273 -15.70 17.00 16.95
C LYS A 273 -14.66 17.40 15.90
N LEU A 274 -14.39 16.55 14.90
CA LEU A 274 -13.51 16.87 13.78
C LEU A 274 -14.21 17.75 12.74
N LEU A 275 -15.54 17.71 12.66
CA LEU A 275 -16.35 18.37 11.63
C LEU A 275 -17.22 19.54 12.13
N ASP A 276 -17.41 19.67 13.44
CA ASP A 276 -18.30 20.66 14.08
C ASP A 276 -19.71 20.69 13.46
N ILE A 277 -20.26 19.49 13.21
CA ILE A 277 -21.61 19.25 12.68
C ILE A 277 -22.15 18.06 13.45
N SER A 278 -23.36 18.15 14.00
CA SER A 278 -24.00 17.01 14.65
C SER A 278 -24.30 15.91 13.62
N THR A 279 -24.20 14.65 14.01
CA THR A 279 -24.48 13.50 13.14
C THR A 279 -25.90 13.59 12.58
N GLU A 280 -26.83 14.13 13.37
CA GLU A 280 -28.22 14.32 12.99
C GLU A 280 -28.41 15.39 11.91
N ASP A 281 -27.50 16.38 11.83
CA ASP A 281 -27.44 17.33 10.71
C ASP A 281 -26.68 16.73 9.51
N LEU A 282 -25.67 15.90 9.76
CA LEU A 282 -24.89 15.19 8.73
C LEU A 282 -25.73 14.19 7.93
N LEU A 283 -26.67 13.51 8.59
CA LEU A 283 -27.61 12.56 7.98
C LEU A 283 -28.78 13.23 7.24
N LYS A 284 -28.98 14.55 7.40
CA LYS A 284 -30.01 15.35 6.69
C LYS A 284 -29.45 16.03 5.43
N LEU A 285 -28.15 15.91 5.19
CA LEU A 285 -27.50 16.43 3.99
C LEU A 285 -27.66 15.38 2.90
N ASP A 286 -28.51 15.64 1.91
CA ASP A 286 -28.59 14.81 0.71
C ASP A 286 -27.24 14.79 -0.03
N ASP A 287 -27.00 13.73 -0.80
CA ASP A 287 -25.72 13.42 -1.44
C ASP A 287 -25.04 14.67 -2.01
N TYR A 288 -23.90 15.00 -1.40
CA TYR A 288 -23.01 16.09 -1.80
C TYR A 288 -23.53 17.53 -1.61
N ASP A 289 -24.17 17.81 -0.47
CA ASP A 289 -24.47 19.20 -0.10
C ASP A 289 -23.19 20.07 -0.08
N ARG A 290 -23.26 21.19 -0.80
CA ARG A 290 -22.18 22.17 -1.01
C ARG A 290 -21.68 22.71 0.33
N LEU A 291 -22.56 22.75 1.34
CA LEU A 291 -22.25 23.15 2.71
C LEU A 291 -21.27 22.18 3.40
N LEU A 292 -21.42 20.87 3.17
CA LEU A 292 -20.54 19.84 3.72
C LEU A 292 -19.14 19.95 3.09
N LYS A 293 -19.09 20.16 1.78
CA LYS A 293 -17.83 20.33 1.03
C LYS A 293 -17.06 21.58 1.48
N ASP A 294 -17.77 22.68 1.70
CA ASP A 294 -17.19 23.97 2.12
C ASP A 294 -16.76 23.95 3.61
N LYS A 295 -17.48 23.20 4.46
CA LYS A 295 -17.06 22.94 5.85
C LYS A 295 -15.85 22.01 5.90
N ILE A 296 -15.84 20.90 5.16
CA ILE A 296 -14.67 20.00 5.04
C ILE A 296 -13.43 20.78 4.57
N GLU A 297 -13.59 21.69 3.61
CA GLU A 297 -12.51 22.59 3.17
C GLU A 297 -12.04 23.57 4.26
N LYS A 298 -12.95 24.18 5.03
CA LYS A 298 -12.56 25.07 6.13
C LYS A 298 -11.90 24.33 7.30
N LEU A 299 -12.32 23.10 7.55
CA LEU A 299 -11.76 22.23 8.58
C LEU A 299 -10.36 21.74 8.23
N LYS A 300 -10.02 21.63 6.93
CA LYS A 300 -8.64 21.39 6.51
C LYS A 300 -7.73 22.40 7.23
N TYR A 301 -8.06 23.68 7.25
CA TYR A 301 -7.12 24.71 7.71
C TYR A 301 -7.26 25.17 9.19
N SER A 302 -7.99 24.42 10.03
CA SER A 302 -8.32 24.85 11.40
C SER A 302 -7.50 24.12 12.49
N THR A 303 -7.20 24.82 13.58
CA THR A 303 -6.47 24.28 14.75
C THR A 303 -7.42 24.06 15.93
N PHE A 304 -7.37 22.89 16.58
CA PHE A 304 -8.24 22.55 17.72
C PHE A 304 -7.42 22.28 18.99
N VAL A 305 -7.96 22.71 20.14
CA VAL A 305 -7.43 22.37 21.47
C VAL A 305 -8.46 21.49 22.17
N LEU A 306 -8.13 20.22 22.38
CA LEU A 306 -9.02 19.24 23.01
C LEU A 306 -8.79 19.23 24.53
N LYS A 307 -9.88 19.39 25.29
CA LYS A 307 -9.86 19.31 26.76
C LYS A 307 -10.64 18.08 27.21
N PHE A 308 -9.93 17.06 27.71
CA PHE A 308 -10.56 15.83 28.19
C PHE A 308 -11.07 16.02 29.62
N VAL A 309 -12.31 15.60 29.87
CA VAL A 309 -12.87 15.48 31.23
C VAL A 309 -13.11 14.01 31.51
N VAL A 310 -12.27 13.43 32.35
CA VAL A 310 -12.43 12.05 32.84
C VAL A 310 -13.51 12.06 33.92
N ARG A 311 -14.62 11.35 33.69
CA ARG A 311 -15.66 11.14 34.71
C ARG A 311 -15.73 9.67 35.09
N LYS A 312 -15.68 9.40 36.39
CA LYS A 312 -15.88 8.08 36.97
C LYS A 312 -17.38 7.91 37.20
N TYR A 313 -18.00 6.95 36.51
CA TYR A 313 -19.38 6.57 36.77
C TYR A 313 -19.39 5.34 37.68
N ASN A 314 -19.99 5.48 38.86
CA ASN A 314 -20.34 4.34 39.71
C ASN A 314 -21.79 3.97 39.39
N TYR A 315 -21.99 2.81 38.76
CA TYR A 315 -23.30 2.20 38.67
C TYR A 315 -23.58 1.46 39.98
N ASN A 316 -24.55 1.94 40.75
CA ASN A 316 -25.20 1.13 41.78
C ASN A 316 -26.31 0.34 41.09
N GLY A 317 -26.23 -0.99 41.21
CA GLY A 317 -27.23 -1.91 40.67
C GLY A 317 -28.61 -1.76 41.30
#